data_AF-A0AAN6PAR1-F1
#
_entry.id   AF-A0AAN6PAR1-F1
#
_cell.length_a   1.000
_cell.length_b   1.000
_cell.length_c   1.000
_cell.angle_alpha   90.00
_cell.angle_beta   90.00
_cell.angle_gamma   90.00
#
_symmetry.space_group_name_H-M   'P 1'
#
loop_
_entity.id
_entity.type
_entity.pdbx_description
1 polymer ?
#
loop_
_entity_poly.entity_id
_entity_poly.type
_entity_poly.pdbx_seq_one_letter_code
_entity_poly.pdbx_strand_id
1 'polypeptide(L)'
;MSDPAAETASGLVATPAAVLTETPPNTPNHFPFMRLPPELRLMVYRYLLKTDAMIQLASARPLPCHHIGLSTAVLRLNRQISSEALSVLYGENKFSFFKFILTAGGPSPDA
;
A
#
# COMPACT_ATOMS: atom_id res chain seq x y z
N MET A 1 -36.01 -80.34 -7.32
CA MET A 1 -36.51 -79.39 -8.33
C MET A 1 -35.70 -78.13 -8.13
N SER A 2 -34.70 -77.95 -8.98
CA SER A 2 -33.83 -76.76 -9.15
C SER A 2 -32.84 -76.39 -8.03
N ASP A 3 -31.61 -76.91 -8.17
CA ASP A 3 -30.29 -76.32 -7.85
C ASP A 3 -30.07 -74.93 -8.52
N PRO A 4 -28.88 -74.26 -8.45
CA PRO A 4 -27.86 -74.08 -7.39
C PRO A 4 -27.31 -72.60 -7.36
N ALA A 5 -26.43 -72.27 -6.41
CA ALA A 5 -25.24 -71.39 -6.55
C ALA A 5 -24.80 -70.94 -5.13
N ALA A 6 -23.67 -71.39 -4.59
CA ALA A 6 -22.32 -70.89 -4.92
C ALA A 6 -22.27 -69.34 -4.77
N GLU A 7 -21.38 -68.72 -4.03
CA GLU A 7 -20.06 -69.14 -3.61
C GLU A 7 -19.53 -68.13 -2.58
N THR A 8 -18.74 -68.64 -1.66
CA THR A 8 -17.71 -67.99 -0.86
C THR A 8 -17.02 -66.80 -1.56
N ALA A 9 -16.83 -65.69 -0.84
CA ALA A 9 -15.64 -64.85 -1.01
C ALA A 9 -15.41 -63.93 0.22
N SER A 10 -14.46 -64.32 1.07
CA SER A 10 -13.63 -63.38 1.81
C SER A 10 -12.88 -62.49 0.81
N GLY A 11 -12.92 -61.17 0.96
CA GLY A 11 -12.07 -60.28 0.17
C GLY A 11 -12.48 -58.80 0.19
N LEU A 12 -11.78 -58.02 1.00
CA LEU A 12 -11.34 -56.63 0.79
C LEU A 12 -11.96 -55.87 -0.41
N VAL A 13 -12.85 -54.90 -0.15
CA VAL A 13 -13.03 -53.75 -1.07
C VAL A 13 -13.24 -52.46 -0.28
N ALA A 14 -12.34 -51.52 -0.52
CA ALA A 14 -12.40 -50.14 -0.11
C ALA A 14 -13.54 -49.38 -0.79
N THR A 15 -14.21 -48.51 -0.05
CA THR A 15 -14.82 -47.30 -0.60
C THR A 15 -14.48 -46.11 0.30
N PRO A 16 -13.63 -45.17 -0.15
CA PRO A 16 -13.42 -43.89 0.50
C PRO A 16 -14.58 -42.96 0.09
N ALA A 17 -15.59 -42.82 0.95
CA ALA A 17 -16.70 -41.93 0.71
C ALA A 17 -16.51 -40.61 1.47
N ALA A 18 -15.94 -39.65 0.74
CA ALA A 18 -16.22 -38.22 0.87
C ALA A 18 -15.89 -37.52 2.20
N VAL A 19 -14.61 -37.17 2.37
CA VAL A 19 -14.24 -35.87 2.95
C VAL A 19 -13.69 -35.01 1.81
N LEU A 20 -14.59 -34.45 1.01
CA LEU A 20 -14.29 -33.31 0.14
C LEU A 20 -14.82 -32.07 0.84
N THR A 21 -13.92 -31.33 1.49
CA THR A 21 -13.75 -29.86 1.40
C THR A 21 -12.90 -29.36 2.57
N GLU A 22 -11.61 -29.69 2.56
CA GLU A 22 -10.62 -28.74 3.09
C GLU A 22 -10.45 -27.70 1.98
N THR A 23 -11.36 -26.72 1.91
CA THR A 23 -11.04 -25.47 1.21
C THR A 23 -9.78 -24.93 1.87
N PRO A 24 -8.66 -24.74 1.14
CA PRO A 24 -7.46 -24.21 1.74
C PRO A 24 -7.83 -22.89 2.44
N PRO A 25 -7.25 -22.60 3.63
CA PRO A 25 -7.51 -21.34 4.31
C PRO A 25 -7.29 -20.23 3.28
N ASN A 26 -8.31 -19.40 3.08
CA ASN A 26 -8.30 -18.24 2.20
C ASN A 26 -7.22 -17.27 2.70
N THR A 27 -5.96 -17.56 2.41
CA THR A 27 -4.86 -16.65 2.68
C THR A 27 -5.05 -15.53 1.68
N PRO A 28 -5.25 -14.28 2.12
CA PRO A 28 -5.33 -13.17 1.19
C PRO A 28 -4.05 -13.21 0.34
N ASN A 29 -4.24 -13.36 -0.97
CA ASN A 29 -3.18 -13.34 -1.97
C ASN A 29 -2.52 -11.96 -1.91
N HIS A 30 -1.57 -11.79 -1.00
CA HIS A 30 -0.85 -10.55 -0.81
C HIS A 30 0.13 -10.40 -1.96
N PHE A 31 0.05 -9.27 -2.65
CA PHE A 31 0.98 -8.98 -3.72
C PHE A 31 2.38 -8.73 -3.13
N PRO A 32 3.42 -9.49 -3.53
CA PRO A 32 4.76 -9.34 -2.98
C PRO A 32 5.44 -8.10 -3.55
N PHE A 33 5.14 -6.92 -2.99
CA PHE A 33 5.61 -5.63 -3.49
C PHE A 33 7.13 -5.54 -3.66
N MET A 34 7.91 -6.17 -2.76
CA MET A 34 9.38 -6.15 -2.81
C MET A 34 9.98 -7.10 -3.85
N ARG A 35 9.18 -7.97 -4.48
CA ARG A 35 9.62 -8.78 -5.63
C ARG A 35 9.54 -8.00 -6.94
N LEU A 36 8.93 -6.81 -6.95
CA LEU A 36 8.93 -5.95 -8.11
C LEU A 36 10.34 -5.40 -8.40
N PRO A 37 10.73 -5.32 -9.68
CA PRO A 37 11.89 -4.54 -10.11
C PRO A 37 11.84 -3.10 -9.56
N PRO A 38 12.99 -2.49 -9.24
CA PRO A 38 13.07 -1.13 -8.73
C PRO A 38 12.32 -0.10 -9.59
N GLU A 39 12.33 -0.24 -10.91
CA GLU A 39 11.66 0.68 -11.85
C GLU A 39 10.15 0.70 -11.62
N LEU A 40 9.54 -0.47 -11.43
CA LEU A 40 8.10 -0.58 -11.18
C LEU A 40 7.73 -0.05 -9.79
N ARG A 41 8.60 -0.25 -8.79
CA ARG A 41 8.39 0.33 -7.45
C ARG A 41 8.44 1.87 -7.52
N LEU A 42 9.39 2.43 -8.26
CA LEU A 42 9.48 3.88 -8.52
C LEU A 42 8.24 4.42 -9.23
N MET A 43 7.67 3.70 -10.20
CA MET A 43 6.42 4.08 -10.83
C MET A 43 5.28 4.17 -9.81
N VAL A 44 5.13 3.16 -8.94
CA VAL A 44 4.12 3.18 -7.87
C VAL A 44 4.34 4.36 -6.94
N TYR A 45 5.58 4.64 -6.52
CA TYR A 45 5.85 5.81 -5.67
C TYR A 45 5.52 7.13 -6.37
N ARG A 46 5.77 7.26 -7.67
CA ARG A 46 5.38 8.45 -8.44
C ARG A 46 3.87 8.66 -8.42
N TYR A 47 3.07 7.61 -8.62
CA TYR A 47 1.60 7.72 -8.53
C TYR A 47 1.09 8.13 -7.14
N LEU A 48 1.84 7.80 -6.08
CA LEU A 48 1.41 8.04 -4.71
C LEU A 48 1.95 9.34 -4.09
N LEU A 49 3.13 9.77 -4.52
CA LEU A 49 3.92 10.81 -3.86
C LEU A 49 4.26 12.00 -4.77
N LYS A 50 3.94 11.95 -6.06
CA LYS A 50 4.10 13.06 -6.98
C LYS A 50 2.80 13.82 -7.13
N THR A 51 2.87 15.13 -7.02
CA THR A 51 1.79 16.04 -7.38
C THR A 51 2.32 17.10 -8.34
N ASP A 52 1.50 17.51 -9.30
CA ASP A 52 1.82 18.64 -10.18
C ASP A 52 1.62 20.00 -9.48
N ALA A 53 0.90 20.00 -8.35
CA ALA A 53 0.69 21.18 -7.53
C ALA A 53 1.92 21.50 -6.68
N MET A 54 2.16 22.79 -6.44
CA MET A 54 3.24 23.21 -5.55
C MET A 54 2.87 22.93 -4.09
N ILE A 55 3.71 22.17 -3.38
CA ILE A 55 3.48 21.81 -1.98
C ILE A 55 3.84 23.02 -1.09
N GLN A 56 2.84 23.60 -0.43
CA GLN A 56 3.05 24.74 0.47
C GLN A 56 3.39 24.25 1.87
N LEU A 57 4.59 24.57 2.37
CA LEU A 57 5.04 24.14 3.71
C LEU A 57 4.61 25.08 4.84
N ALA A 58 4.24 26.32 4.51
CA ALA A 58 3.85 27.34 5.48
C ALA A 58 2.55 28.02 5.03
N SER A 59 1.43 27.37 5.30
CA SER A 59 0.12 28.03 5.25
C SER A 59 -0.19 28.57 6.64
N ALA A 60 -0.62 29.83 6.72
CA ALA A 60 -1.10 30.45 7.96
C ALA A 60 -2.35 29.75 8.54
N ARG A 61 -2.98 28.88 7.77
CA ARG A 61 -4.06 28.00 8.23
C ARG A 61 -3.56 26.57 8.25
N PRO A 62 -3.83 25.78 9.31
CA PRO A 62 -3.61 24.33 9.27
C PRO A 62 -4.46 23.77 8.15
N LEU A 63 -3.82 23.54 7.02
CA LEU A 63 -4.43 22.90 5.88
C LEU A 63 -4.72 21.46 6.32
N PRO A 64 -5.98 20.98 6.29
CA PRO A 64 -6.25 19.56 6.51
C PRO A 64 -5.39 18.78 5.51
N CYS A 65 -4.42 18.02 6.01
CA CYS A 65 -3.27 17.47 5.29
C CYS A 65 -3.64 16.46 4.17
N HIS A 66 -4.89 16.44 3.74
CA HIS A 66 -5.54 15.49 2.86
C HIS A 66 -5.78 16.01 1.42
N HIS A 67 -5.69 17.32 1.16
CA HIS A 67 -6.07 17.88 -0.16
C HIS A 67 -4.98 17.86 -1.24
N ILE A 68 -3.80 17.31 -0.97
CA ILE A 68 -2.76 17.13 -2.02
C ILE A 68 -2.83 15.72 -2.63
N GLY A 69 -3.65 14.81 -2.08
CA GLY A 69 -3.79 13.45 -2.60
C GLY A 69 -2.52 12.59 -2.42
N LEU A 70 -1.57 13.03 -1.61
CA LEU A 70 -0.31 12.30 -1.36
C LEU A 70 -0.52 11.24 -0.29
N SER A 71 -0.19 10.00 -0.61
CA SER A 71 -0.23 8.91 0.36
C SER A 71 1.12 8.76 1.05
N THR A 72 1.39 9.64 2.02
CA THR A 72 2.65 9.64 2.80
C THR A 72 2.78 8.46 3.77
N ALA A 73 1.72 7.69 3.96
CA ALA A 73 1.73 6.48 4.80
C ALA A 73 2.78 5.46 4.34
N VAL A 74 3.06 5.39 3.03
CA VAL A 74 4.03 4.46 2.43
C VAL A 74 5.45 4.71 2.94
N LEU A 75 5.79 5.95 3.29
CA LEU A 75 7.11 6.33 3.81
C LEU A 75 7.44 5.65 5.16
N ARG A 76 6.41 5.15 5.86
CA ARG A 76 6.52 4.57 7.21
C ARG A 76 6.57 3.04 7.22
N LEU A 77 6.41 2.37 6.07
CA LEU A 77 6.27 0.91 6.02
C LEU A 77 7.59 0.17 6.25
N ASN A 78 8.66 0.56 5.55
CA ASN A 78 9.97 -0.10 5.63
C ASN A 78 11.07 0.91 5.26
N ARG A 79 12.29 0.73 5.80
CA ARG A 79 13.48 1.53 5.47
C ARG A 79 13.79 1.56 3.97
N GLN A 80 13.73 0.41 3.27
CA GLN A 80 14.02 0.36 1.83
C GLN A 80 12.98 1.14 1.01
N ILE A 81 11.70 0.94 1.34
CA ILE A 81 10.60 1.67 0.72
C ILE A 81 10.76 3.17 0.99
N SER A 82 11.06 3.54 2.23
CA SER A 82 11.27 4.92 2.64
C SER A 82 12.40 5.58 1.86
N SER A 83 13.57 4.95 1.72
CA SER A 83 14.69 5.54 0.98
C SER A 83 14.36 5.79 -0.50
N GLU A 84 13.69 4.85 -1.16
CA GLU A 84 13.32 4.99 -2.58
C GLU A 84 12.21 6.04 -2.77
N ALA A 85 11.20 6.01 -1.90
CA ALA A 85 10.06 6.90 -1.94
C ALA A 85 10.42 8.34 -1.59
N LEU A 86 11.36 8.56 -0.66
CA LEU A 86 11.87 9.88 -0.31
C LEU A 86 12.61 10.53 -1.48
N SER A 87 13.36 9.75 -2.26
CA SER A 87 14.00 10.25 -3.48
C SER A 87 12.98 10.79 -4.48
N VAL A 88 11.82 10.14 -4.61
CA VAL A 88 10.72 10.64 -5.46
C VAL A 88 10.06 11.87 -4.84
N LEU A 89 9.71 11.80 -3.55
CA LEU A 89 9.01 12.87 -2.86
C LEU A 89 9.79 14.19 -2.90
N TYR A 90 11.07 14.18 -2.52
CA TYR A 90 11.88 15.39 -2.46
C TYR A 90 12.61 15.72 -3.77
N GLY A 91 12.80 14.74 -4.67
CA GLY A 91 13.48 14.94 -5.95
C GLY A 91 12.56 15.42 -7.08
N GLU A 92 11.30 14.99 -7.10
CA GLU A 92 10.38 15.30 -8.22
C GLU A 92 9.33 16.36 -7.88
N ASN A 93 9.04 16.62 -6.60
CA ASN A 93 8.04 17.63 -6.21
C ASN A 93 8.66 19.01 -5.99
N LYS A 94 7.83 20.05 -6.19
CA LYS A 94 8.20 21.44 -5.93
C LYS A 94 7.58 21.92 -4.63
N PHE A 95 8.42 22.48 -3.76
CA PHE A 95 8.01 22.98 -2.44
C PHE A 95 8.11 24.51 -2.39
N SER A 96 7.14 25.14 -1.74
CA SER A 96 7.12 26.59 -1.50
C SER A 96 7.17 26.89 -0.01
N PHE A 97 8.14 27.72 0.35
CA PHE A 97 8.34 28.20 1.70
C PHE A 97 7.89 29.67 1.73
N PHE A 98 6.73 29.96 2.32
CA PHE A 98 6.34 31.35 2.54
C PHE A 98 7.22 31.96 3.63
N LYS A 99 7.94 33.02 3.27
CA LYS A 99 8.66 33.87 4.21
C LYS A 99 7.66 34.85 4.81
N PHE A 100 7.27 34.66 6.07
CA PHE A 100 6.66 35.73 6.85
C PHE A 100 7.72 36.82 7.03
N ILE A 101 7.63 37.90 6.26
CA ILE A 101 8.27 39.15 6.64
C ILE A 101 7.41 39.70 7.75
N LEU A 102 7.88 39.55 9.00
CA LEU A 102 7.41 40.39 10.09
C LEU A 102 7.84 41.81 9.75
N THR A 103 6.98 42.56 9.06
CA THR A 103 7.11 44.02 9.03
C THR A 103 6.83 44.45 10.47
N ALA A 104 7.90 44.49 11.28
CA ALA A 104 7.88 45.18 12.55
C ALA A 104 7.35 46.58 12.24
N GLY A 105 6.21 46.93 12.84
CA GLY A 105 5.60 48.24 12.66
C GLY A 105 6.67 49.30 12.87
N GLY A 106 6.97 50.07 11.83
CA GLY A 106 7.77 51.27 11.98
C GLY A 106 7.05 52.17 12.97
N PRO A 107 7.73 52.77 13.96
CA PRO A 107 7.12 53.81 14.76
C PRO A 107 6.75 54.95 13.79
N SER A 108 5.46 55.31 13.75
CA SER A 108 5.04 56.56 13.11
C SER A 108 5.81 57.69 13.78
N PRO A 109 6.53 58.55 13.04
CA PRO A 109 6.87 59.86 13.56
C PRO A 109 5.54 60.63 13.71
N ASP A 110 5.49 61.50 14.71
CA ASP A 110 4.50 62.56 14.89
C ASP A 110 3.20 62.19 15.65
N ALA A 111 3.29 62.30 16.98
CA ALA A 111 2.23 62.80 17.85
C ALA A 111 2.85 63.60 19.00
#